data_AF-A0A1W1WMC7-F1
#
_entry.id   AF-A0A1W1WMC7-F1
#
_cell.length_a   1.000
_cell.length_b   1.000
_cell.length_c   1.000
_cell.angle_alpha   90.00
_cell.angle_beta   90.00
_cell.angle_gamma   90.00
#
_symmetry.space_group_name_H-M   'P 1'
#
loop_
_entity.id
_entity.type
_entity.pdbx_description
1 polymer ?
#
loop_
_entity_poly.entity_id
_entity_poly.type
_entity_poly.pdbx_seq_one_letter_code
_entity_poly.pdbx_strand_id
1 'polypeptide(L)'
;MSKILYQNVSSIGTDPYLNELHNIFRPGFPVTWAIFLSENTQNVKKERKSTLQAASRRFFMAKFKAFWEDNLIFGLATLLAGLFNYLYHVVLAHVLGPRLYGDLATFLNVTTFMVIPASVVTLIYTRMGKDEGHNGYLQSLGLWAGGLSLWGVIWIARQTLAHLFDVNPTLLVVFTVEVVPSLALAANVGMLQRSRWYLWVGLLGVLNTGFRVIAAGGALWSGYRLTAVGILEGIAAWVTWYVSRVMTKHVPLKGEQTSSGVIVGTAIVGIINVLFALVDGLAAKYALSPIAAGQYTGLATIGHSLQFVSGSLGTVMLTAILAEPIHRYRYAAMTVGMYGILAAIGEWLFTVYGHNLVLMVLGKSFFPVVPWLAEYGWGMICLGLLNMAMLYSVAQRRWEVILTTGIGLLYWIWALIHDHTLGRFVISTTHIMFAIMCITVIAMAVTQVFEMRLKVRPQT
;
A
#
# COMPACT_ATOMS: atom_id res chain seq x y z
N MET A 1 -74.52 3.68 -18.83
CA MET A 1 -73.12 3.46 -19.29
C MET A 1 -72.26 4.72 -19.16
N SER A 2 -72.45 5.55 -18.11
CA SER A 2 -71.75 6.83 -17.91
C SER A 2 -71.21 7.03 -16.47
N LYS A 3 -71.15 5.97 -15.66
CA LYS A 3 -70.74 6.05 -14.24
C LYS A 3 -69.45 5.26 -13.89
N ILE A 4 -68.82 4.61 -14.87
CA ILE A 4 -67.63 3.77 -14.64
C ILE A 4 -66.31 4.50 -15.00
N LEU A 5 -66.36 5.63 -15.69
CA LEU A 5 -65.15 6.37 -16.09
C LEU A 5 -64.64 7.41 -15.08
N TYR A 6 -65.35 7.64 -13.96
CA TYR A 6 -64.97 8.67 -12.98
C TYR A 6 -64.23 8.15 -11.74
N GLN A 7 -64.15 6.83 -11.52
CA GLN A 7 -63.53 6.25 -10.31
C GLN A 7 -62.08 5.78 -10.48
N ASN A 8 -61.51 5.81 -11.70
CA ASN A 8 -60.12 5.37 -11.93
C ASN A 8 -59.09 6.51 -12.04
N VAL A 9 -59.46 7.75 -11.70
CA VAL A 9 -58.53 8.90 -11.73
C VAL A 9 -58.06 9.32 -10.33
N SER A 10 -58.67 8.79 -9.26
CA SER A 10 -58.34 9.19 -7.87
C SER A 10 -57.14 8.48 -7.23
N SER A 11 -56.42 7.62 -7.96
CA SER A 11 -55.21 6.93 -7.44
C SER A 11 -53.90 7.40 -8.09
N ILE A 12 -53.94 8.42 -8.95
CA ILE A 12 -52.72 9.11 -9.39
C ILE A 12 -52.39 10.11 -8.29
N GLY A 13 -51.35 9.78 -7.51
CA GLY A 13 -50.90 10.57 -6.37
C GLY A 13 -50.85 12.07 -6.69
N THR A 14 -51.29 12.85 -5.71
CA THR A 14 -51.37 14.32 -5.73
C THR A 14 -50.02 14.94 -6.12
N ASP A 15 -49.81 15.08 -7.43
CA ASP A 15 -48.82 15.99 -7.98
C ASP A 15 -49.44 17.39 -7.79
N PRO A 16 -48.89 18.26 -6.91
CA PRO A 16 -49.49 19.57 -6.60
C PRO A 16 -49.71 20.44 -7.84
N TYR A 17 -49.00 20.16 -8.94
CA TYR A 17 -49.18 20.82 -10.23
C TYR A 17 -50.51 20.49 -10.94
N LEU A 18 -51.15 19.35 -10.64
CA LEU A 18 -52.43 18.97 -11.26
C LEU A 18 -53.64 19.67 -10.61
N ASN A 19 -53.56 20.01 -9.32
CA ASN A 19 -54.63 20.74 -8.62
C ASN A 19 -54.69 22.22 -9.00
N GLU A 20 -53.57 22.85 -9.36
CA GLU A 20 -53.57 24.22 -9.92
C GLU A 20 -54.17 24.28 -11.32
N LEU A 21 -53.93 23.27 -12.16
CA LEU A 21 -54.50 23.22 -13.50
C LEU A 21 -56.03 23.06 -13.47
N HIS A 22 -56.58 22.36 -12.48
CA HIS A 22 -58.03 22.14 -12.38
C HIS A 22 -58.83 23.44 -12.13
N ASN A 23 -58.23 24.46 -11.51
CA ASN A 23 -58.90 25.74 -11.25
C ASN A 23 -58.77 26.75 -12.42
N ILE A 24 -57.92 26.48 -13.41
CA ILE A 24 -57.69 27.37 -14.57
C ILE A 24 -58.59 26.99 -15.77
N PHE A 25 -59.01 25.72 -15.87
CA PHE A 25 -59.83 25.26 -16.98
C PHE A 25 -61.34 25.49 -16.76
N ARG A 26 -61.85 26.58 -17.35
CA ARG A 26 -63.29 26.83 -17.50
C ARG A 26 -63.98 25.73 -18.34
N PRO A 27 -65.28 25.45 -18.12
CA PRO A 27 -66.04 24.51 -18.94
C PRO A 27 -66.07 24.99 -20.41
N GLY A 28 -65.47 24.19 -21.30
CA GLY A 28 -65.31 24.52 -22.73
C GLY A 28 -63.94 24.18 -23.33
N PHE A 29 -62.97 23.71 -22.54
CA PHE A 29 -61.66 23.34 -23.06
C PHE A 29 -61.71 22.03 -23.88
N PRO A 30 -61.21 22.00 -25.13
CA PRO A 30 -61.30 20.82 -25.98
C PRO A 30 -60.47 19.66 -25.43
N VAL A 31 -61.05 18.45 -25.34
CA VAL A 31 -60.38 17.22 -24.88
C VAL A 31 -59.07 16.93 -25.65
N THR A 32 -58.98 17.38 -26.91
CA THR A 32 -57.77 17.30 -27.73
C THR A 32 -56.57 18.06 -27.15
N TRP A 33 -56.78 19.19 -26.45
CA TRP A 33 -55.71 19.93 -25.80
C TRP A 33 -55.19 19.24 -24.53
N ALA A 34 -56.05 18.53 -23.79
CA ALA A 34 -55.62 17.76 -22.63
C ALA A 34 -54.73 16.56 -23.02
N ILE A 35 -55.06 15.88 -24.12
CA ILE A 35 -54.24 14.79 -24.68
C ILE A 35 -52.89 15.34 -25.16
N PHE A 36 -52.89 16.48 -25.86
CA PHE A 36 -51.66 17.15 -26.31
C PHE A 36 -50.74 17.56 -25.14
N LEU A 37 -51.28 18.10 -24.05
CA LEU A 37 -50.51 18.45 -22.85
C LEU A 37 -49.97 17.20 -22.12
N SER A 38 -50.74 16.12 -22.09
CA SER A 38 -50.32 14.81 -21.56
C SER A 38 -49.15 14.21 -22.34
N GLU A 39 -49.23 14.20 -23.67
CA GLU A 39 -48.14 13.71 -24.53
C GLU A 39 -46.89 14.60 -24.42
N ASN A 40 -47.07 15.92 -24.37
CA ASN A 40 -45.95 16.85 -24.24
C ASN A 40 -45.24 16.71 -22.87
N THR A 41 -45.99 16.52 -21.78
CA THR A 41 -45.39 16.28 -20.45
C THR A 41 -44.67 14.94 -20.34
N GLN A 42 -45.15 13.88 -21.01
CA GLN A 42 -44.44 12.59 -21.12
C GLN A 42 -43.12 12.73 -21.89
N ASN A 43 -43.14 13.46 -23.02
CA ASN A 43 -41.94 13.72 -23.82
C ASN A 43 -40.90 14.54 -23.04
N VAL A 44 -41.32 15.60 -22.34
CA VAL A 44 -40.43 16.40 -21.47
C VAL A 44 -39.86 15.57 -20.32
N LYS A 45 -40.65 14.69 -19.69
CA LYS A 45 -40.14 13.78 -18.64
C LYS A 45 -39.12 12.78 -19.19
N LYS A 46 -39.33 12.26 -20.41
CA LYS A 46 -38.41 11.34 -21.09
C LYS A 46 -37.10 12.04 -21.45
N GLU A 47 -37.18 13.25 -22.01
CA GLU A 47 -36.02 14.07 -22.38
C GLU A 47 -35.21 14.49 -21.14
N ARG A 48 -35.87 14.88 -20.05
CA ARG A 48 -35.20 15.20 -18.78
C ARG A 48 -34.49 13.98 -18.20
N LYS A 49 -35.11 12.79 -18.25
CA LYS A 49 -34.47 11.53 -17.82
C LYS A 49 -33.27 11.18 -18.68
N SER A 50 -33.35 11.31 -20.01
CA SER A 50 -32.19 11.05 -20.89
C SER A 50 -31.05 12.03 -20.65
N THR A 51 -31.37 13.32 -20.43
CA THR A 51 -30.35 14.34 -20.15
C THR A 51 -29.68 14.13 -18.80
N LEU A 52 -30.45 13.75 -17.76
CA LEU A 52 -29.89 13.40 -16.44
C LEU A 52 -29.03 12.12 -16.51
N GLN A 53 -29.47 11.10 -17.26
CA GLN A 53 -28.66 9.89 -17.47
C GLN A 53 -27.38 10.19 -18.26
N ALA A 54 -27.44 11.02 -19.29
CA ALA A 54 -26.28 11.43 -20.06
C ALA A 54 -25.30 12.27 -19.22
N ALA A 55 -25.80 13.21 -18.41
CA ALA A 55 -24.99 13.99 -17.49
C ALA A 55 -24.34 13.12 -16.41
N SER A 56 -25.09 12.19 -15.83
CA SER A 56 -24.58 11.21 -14.87
C SER A 56 -23.50 10.32 -15.48
N ARG A 57 -23.70 9.82 -16.71
CA ARG A 57 -22.69 9.05 -17.46
C ARG A 57 -21.43 9.86 -17.77
N ARG A 58 -21.57 11.11 -18.24
CA ARG A 58 -20.42 11.99 -18.52
C ARG A 58 -19.63 12.30 -17.24
N PHE A 59 -20.32 12.60 -16.15
CA PHE A 59 -19.70 12.84 -14.84
C PHE A 59 -18.98 11.59 -14.31
N PHE A 60 -19.61 10.42 -14.43
CA PHE A 60 -18.98 9.15 -14.08
C PHE A 60 -17.74 8.86 -14.92
N MET A 61 -17.81 9.02 -16.24
CA MET A 61 -16.67 8.81 -17.15
C MET A 61 -15.52 9.79 -16.87
N ALA A 62 -15.83 11.05 -16.54
CA ALA A 62 -14.81 12.02 -16.16
C ALA A 62 -14.10 11.64 -14.85
N LYS A 63 -14.86 11.21 -13.83
CA LYS A 63 -14.30 10.71 -12.57
C LYS A 63 -13.47 9.44 -12.77
N PHE A 64 -13.96 8.52 -13.58
CA PHE A 64 -13.27 7.27 -13.92
C PHE A 64 -11.96 7.55 -14.64
N LYS A 65 -11.96 8.45 -15.64
CA LYS A 65 -10.75 8.88 -16.33
C LYS A 65 -9.74 9.52 -15.37
N ALA A 66 -10.17 10.47 -14.54
CA ALA A 66 -9.29 11.11 -13.56
C ALA A 66 -8.72 10.11 -12.54
N PHE A 67 -9.51 9.11 -12.12
CA PHE A 67 -9.03 8.03 -11.26
C PHE A 67 -7.90 7.23 -11.93
N TRP A 68 -8.04 6.85 -13.20
CA TRP A 68 -6.99 6.11 -13.91
C TRP A 68 -5.75 6.94 -14.18
N GLU A 69 -5.91 8.22 -14.52
CA GLU A 69 -4.79 9.14 -14.71
C GLU A 69 -3.98 9.29 -13.42
N ASP A 70 -4.65 9.49 -12.28
CA ASP A 70 -3.99 9.60 -10.98
C ASP A 70 -3.27 8.30 -10.59
N ASN A 71 -3.91 7.14 -10.80
CA ASN A 71 -3.29 5.85 -10.51
C ASN A 71 -2.10 5.55 -11.42
N LEU A 72 -2.17 5.92 -12.71
CA LEU A 72 -1.08 5.74 -13.64
C LEU A 72 0.12 6.62 -13.25
N ILE A 73 -0.11 7.89 -12.93
CA ILE A 73 0.94 8.81 -12.50
C ILE A 73 1.58 8.32 -11.20
N PHE A 74 0.76 7.97 -10.20
CA PHE A 74 1.27 7.44 -8.93
C PHE A 74 2.02 6.12 -9.12
N GLY A 75 1.46 5.20 -9.91
CA GLY A 75 2.04 3.90 -10.23
C GLY A 75 3.38 4.02 -10.93
N LEU A 76 3.49 4.89 -11.94
CA LEU A 76 4.76 5.15 -12.64
C LEU A 76 5.80 5.77 -11.71
N ALA A 77 5.40 6.73 -10.88
CA ALA A 77 6.36 7.39 -9.99
C ALA A 77 6.84 6.47 -8.85
N THR A 78 5.97 5.62 -8.32
CA THR A 78 6.35 4.58 -7.35
C THR A 78 7.20 3.47 -7.98
N LEU A 79 6.90 3.07 -9.22
CA LEU A 79 7.73 2.14 -9.99
C LEU A 79 9.13 2.72 -10.21
N LEU A 80 9.23 4.01 -10.58
CA LEU A 80 10.51 4.69 -10.77
C LEU A 80 11.31 4.75 -9.46
N ALA A 81 10.68 5.15 -8.36
CA ALA A 81 11.32 5.12 -7.04
C ALA A 81 11.79 3.71 -6.65
N GLY A 82 10.98 2.68 -6.93
CA GLY A 82 11.34 1.28 -6.73
C GLY A 82 12.55 0.86 -7.57
N LEU A 83 12.63 1.30 -8.83
CA LEU A 83 13.78 1.05 -9.70
C LEU A 83 15.06 1.69 -9.14
N PHE A 84 15.03 2.95 -8.70
CA PHE A 84 16.17 3.60 -8.07
C PHE A 84 16.58 2.88 -6.77
N ASN A 85 15.62 2.46 -5.95
CA ASN A 85 15.89 1.68 -4.75
C ASN A 85 16.54 0.33 -5.08
N TYR A 86 16.12 -0.33 -6.16
CA TYR A 86 16.72 -1.57 -6.62
C TYR A 86 18.16 -1.35 -7.13
N LEU A 87 18.38 -0.32 -7.96
CA LEU A 87 19.72 0.06 -8.43
C LEU A 87 20.68 0.35 -7.28
N TYR A 88 20.20 1.01 -6.22
CA TYR A 88 20.97 1.23 -5.01
C TYR A 88 21.49 -0.10 -4.41
N HIS A 89 20.62 -1.10 -4.25
CA HIS A 89 21.03 -2.40 -3.75
C HIS A 89 21.95 -3.15 -4.72
N VAL A 90 21.72 -3.05 -6.02
CA VAL A 90 22.57 -3.68 -7.05
C VAL A 90 24.01 -3.17 -6.95
N VAL A 91 24.18 -1.84 -6.92
CA VAL A 91 25.51 -1.21 -6.85
C VAL A 91 26.20 -1.62 -5.55
N LEU A 92 25.51 -1.55 -4.40
CA LEU A 92 26.14 -1.86 -3.12
C LEU A 92 26.44 -3.35 -2.94
N ALA A 93 25.60 -4.25 -3.42
CA ALA A 93 25.87 -5.70 -3.35
C ALA A 93 27.18 -6.06 -4.07
N HIS A 94 27.40 -5.51 -5.27
CA HIS A 94 28.63 -5.71 -6.03
C HIS A 94 29.89 -5.18 -5.33
N VAL A 95 29.77 -4.04 -4.66
CA VAL A 95 30.91 -3.31 -4.09
C VAL A 95 31.29 -3.85 -2.71
N LEU A 96 30.29 -4.22 -1.91
CA LEU A 96 30.45 -4.61 -0.51
C LEU A 96 30.69 -6.11 -0.34
N GLY A 97 30.16 -6.93 -1.26
CA GLY A 97 30.09 -8.37 -1.08
C GLY A 97 29.15 -8.77 0.09
N PRO A 98 28.92 -10.07 0.31
CA PRO A 98 27.86 -10.55 1.20
C PRO A 98 28.03 -10.06 2.65
N ARG A 99 29.24 -10.09 3.22
CA ARG A 99 29.44 -9.70 4.62
C ARG A 99 29.01 -8.26 4.90
N LEU A 100 29.60 -7.29 4.19
CA LEU A 100 29.32 -5.86 4.41
C LEU A 100 27.93 -5.47 3.88
N TYR A 101 27.42 -6.15 2.84
CA TYR A 101 26.04 -5.97 2.38
C TYR A 101 25.02 -6.45 3.42
N GLY A 102 25.33 -7.53 4.15
CA GLY A 102 24.53 -7.99 5.29
C GLY A 102 24.49 -6.97 6.42
N ASP A 103 25.62 -6.33 6.74
CA ASP A 103 25.67 -5.24 7.73
C ASP A 103 24.83 -4.04 7.28
N LEU A 104 25.00 -3.61 6.02
CA LEU A 104 24.19 -2.55 5.42
C LEU A 104 22.70 -2.83 5.53
N ALA A 105 22.28 -4.01 5.09
CA ALA A 105 20.87 -4.37 5.10
C ALA A 105 20.31 -4.48 6.52
N THR A 106 21.13 -4.88 7.49
CA THR A 106 20.77 -4.84 8.92
C THR A 106 20.50 -3.41 9.37
N PHE A 107 21.37 -2.45 9.01
CA PHE A 107 21.14 -1.04 9.34
C PHE A 107 19.85 -0.53 8.71
N LEU A 108 19.61 -0.82 7.43
CA LEU A 108 18.38 -0.44 6.73
C LEU A 108 17.13 -1.08 7.35
N ASN A 109 17.20 -2.34 7.75
CA ASN A 109 16.07 -3.04 8.37
C ASN A 109 15.77 -2.51 9.77
N VAL A 110 16.78 -2.21 10.59
CA VAL A 110 16.58 -1.55 11.90
C VAL A 110 15.98 -0.17 11.69
N THR A 111 16.49 0.63 10.75
CA THR A 111 15.93 1.94 10.44
C THR A 111 14.47 1.81 9.98
N THR A 112 14.16 0.90 9.07
CA THR A 112 12.79 0.72 8.57
C THR A 112 11.85 0.23 9.67
N PHE A 113 12.31 -0.64 10.57
CA PHE A 113 11.57 -1.05 11.76
C PHE A 113 11.20 0.15 12.64
N MET A 114 12.14 1.08 12.86
CA MET A 114 11.88 2.29 13.65
C MET A 114 10.91 3.26 12.96
N VAL A 115 10.82 3.22 11.63
CA VAL A 115 9.95 4.08 10.82
C VAL A 115 8.55 3.45 10.64
N ILE A 116 8.26 2.25 11.19
CA ILE A 116 6.92 1.64 11.16
C ILE A 116 5.80 2.62 11.57
N PRO A 117 5.91 3.41 12.68
CA PRO A 117 4.87 4.37 13.06
C PRO A 117 4.62 5.45 12.00
N ALA A 118 5.60 5.75 11.14
CA ALA A 118 5.46 6.73 10.06
C ALA A 118 4.37 6.31 9.06
N SER A 119 4.21 5.01 8.78
CA SER A 119 3.13 4.51 7.92
C SER A 119 1.74 4.85 8.48
N VAL A 120 1.57 4.75 9.80
CA VAL A 120 0.34 5.12 10.51
C VAL A 120 0.12 6.63 10.45
N VAL A 121 1.18 7.42 10.65
CA VAL A 121 1.13 8.88 10.53
C VAL A 121 0.71 9.30 9.11
N THR A 122 1.33 8.72 8.07
CA THR A 122 0.95 8.99 6.67
C THR A 122 -0.53 8.71 6.44
N LEU A 123 -1.04 7.58 6.94
CA LEU A 123 -2.46 7.25 6.81
C LEU A 123 -3.38 8.24 7.53
N ILE A 124 -3.04 8.62 8.77
CA ILE A 124 -3.80 9.61 9.55
C ILE A 124 -3.90 10.92 8.77
N TYR A 125 -2.77 11.45 8.29
CA TYR A 125 -2.75 12.71 7.53
C TYR A 125 -3.34 12.58 6.12
N THR A 126 -3.33 11.38 5.52
CA THR A 126 -4.04 11.10 4.27
C THR A 126 -5.56 11.24 4.44
N ARG A 127 -6.09 11.08 5.65
CA ARG A 127 -7.53 11.22 5.92
C ARG A 127 -7.90 12.57 6.51
N MET A 128 -7.15 13.01 7.52
CA MET A 128 -7.38 14.29 8.19
C MET A 128 -7.00 15.49 7.31
N GLY A 129 -6.08 15.31 6.37
CA GLY A 129 -5.52 16.42 5.60
C GLY A 129 -4.71 17.37 6.47
N LYS A 130 -4.61 18.63 6.02
CA LYS A 130 -3.89 19.69 6.72
C LYS A 130 -4.86 20.46 7.63
N ASP A 131 -4.52 20.55 8.91
CA ASP A 131 -5.27 21.30 9.93
C ASP A 131 -4.97 22.81 9.83
N GLU A 132 -5.99 23.67 9.92
CA GLU A 132 -5.88 25.13 9.78
C GLU A 132 -5.40 25.84 11.06
N GLY A 133 -5.45 25.17 12.22
CA GLY A 133 -5.29 25.82 13.52
C GLY A 133 -3.86 25.96 14.07
N HIS A 134 -3.75 26.65 15.21
CA HIS A 134 -2.54 26.76 16.07
C HIS A 134 -1.92 25.39 16.42
N ASN A 135 -2.72 24.32 16.32
CA ASN A 135 -2.30 22.94 16.53
C ASN A 135 -1.31 22.43 15.49
N GLY A 136 -1.23 23.00 14.28
CA GLY A 136 -0.31 22.51 13.24
C GLY A 136 1.17 22.59 13.63
N TYR A 137 1.56 23.62 14.37
CA TYR A 137 2.92 23.75 14.91
C TYR A 137 3.19 22.72 16.01
N LEU A 138 2.27 22.59 16.98
CA LEU A 138 2.38 21.62 18.08
C LEU A 138 2.41 20.17 17.57
N GLN A 139 1.59 19.83 16.57
CA GLN A 139 1.62 18.54 15.91
C GLN A 139 2.97 18.28 15.23
N SER A 140 3.50 19.27 14.48
CA SER A 140 4.82 19.14 13.86
C SER A 140 5.92 18.95 14.91
N LEU A 141 5.86 19.67 16.03
CA LEU A 141 6.80 19.52 17.13
C LEU A 141 6.69 18.14 17.78
N GLY A 142 5.47 17.63 17.97
CA GLY A 142 5.22 16.28 18.48
C GLY A 142 5.77 15.19 17.58
N LEU A 143 5.65 15.32 16.25
CA LEU A 143 6.25 14.38 15.28
C LEU A 143 7.78 14.41 15.32
N TRP A 144 8.38 15.59 15.45
CA TRP A 144 9.83 15.74 15.64
C TRP A 144 10.32 15.14 16.96
N ALA A 145 9.61 15.41 18.05
CA ALA A 145 9.89 14.83 19.35
C ALA A 145 9.80 13.30 19.28
N GLY A 146 8.77 12.76 18.62
CA GLY A 146 8.63 11.32 18.38
C GLY A 146 9.80 10.73 17.59
N GLY A 147 10.22 11.36 16.49
CA GLY A 147 11.37 10.93 15.70
C GLY A 147 12.69 10.97 16.49
N LEU A 148 12.92 12.05 17.25
CA LEU A 148 14.06 12.19 18.17
C LEU A 148 14.03 11.14 19.28
N SER A 149 12.87 10.84 19.86
CA SER A 149 12.71 9.80 20.88
C SER A 149 13.03 8.43 20.32
N LEU A 150 12.52 8.08 19.14
CA LEU A 150 12.82 6.81 18.47
C LEU A 150 14.31 6.67 18.17
N TRP A 151 14.94 7.71 17.62
CA TRP A 151 16.38 7.72 17.39
C TRP A 151 17.18 7.63 18.71
N GLY A 152 16.74 8.35 19.75
CA GLY A 152 17.35 8.31 21.08
C GLY A 152 17.31 6.91 21.72
N VAL A 153 16.24 6.15 21.50
CA VAL A 153 16.15 4.74 21.91
C VAL A 153 17.24 3.91 21.24
N ILE A 154 17.46 4.07 19.93
CA ILE A 154 18.56 3.39 19.23
C ILE A 154 19.91 3.85 19.77
N TRP A 155 20.11 5.15 19.98
CA TRP A 155 21.36 5.67 20.55
C TRP A 155 21.69 4.99 21.88
N ILE A 156 20.72 4.84 22.78
CA ILE A 156 20.89 4.17 24.08
C ILE A 156 21.13 2.66 23.88
N ALA A 157 20.33 2.01 23.05
CA ALA A 157 20.38 0.56 22.82
C ALA A 157 21.50 0.11 21.87
N ARG A 158 22.30 1.03 21.31
CA ARG A 158 23.22 0.74 20.19
C ARG A 158 24.21 -0.38 20.48
N GLN A 159 24.69 -0.51 21.72
CA GLN A 159 25.67 -1.55 22.07
C GLN A 159 25.01 -2.93 22.11
N THR A 160 23.81 -3.03 22.71
CA THR A 160 23.03 -4.26 22.76
C THR A 160 22.63 -4.71 21.36
N LEU A 161 22.15 -3.80 20.52
CA LEU A 161 21.76 -4.10 19.14
C LEU A 161 22.98 -4.46 18.27
N ALA A 162 24.10 -3.76 18.43
CA ALA A 162 25.35 -4.06 17.73
C ALA A 162 25.88 -5.45 18.07
N HIS A 163 25.83 -5.83 19.34
CA HIS A 163 26.21 -7.18 19.77
C HIS A 163 25.21 -8.23 19.28
N LEU A 164 23.91 -7.94 19.35
CA LEU A 164 22.85 -8.87 18.91
C LEU A 164 22.97 -9.20 17.42
N PHE A 165 23.33 -8.21 16.60
CA PHE A 165 23.42 -8.36 15.14
C PHE A 165 24.84 -8.45 14.60
N ASP A 166 25.88 -8.50 15.45
CA ASP A 166 27.29 -8.48 15.02
C ASP A 166 27.61 -7.36 14.00
N VAL A 167 27.24 -6.12 14.34
CA VAL A 167 27.46 -4.93 13.50
C VAL A 167 28.16 -3.81 14.28
N ASN A 168 28.69 -2.81 13.56
CA ASN A 168 29.32 -1.67 14.19
C ASN A 168 28.29 -0.73 14.88
N PRO A 169 28.43 -0.42 16.19
CA PRO A 169 27.46 0.39 16.93
C PRO A 169 27.41 1.85 16.46
N THR A 170 28.51 2.40 15.97
CA THR A 170 28.57 3.77 15.45
C THR A 170 27.82 3.87 14.13
N LEU A 171 28.02 2.91 13.22
CA LEU A 171 27.31 2.88 11.95
C LEU A 171 25.80 2.72 12.15
N LEU A 172 25.37 1.90 13.12
CA LEU A 172 23.96 1.76 13.47
C LEU A 172 23.31 3.10 13.83
N VAL A 173 24.02 3.95 14.59
CA VAL A 173 23.55 5.29 14.92
C VAL A 173 23.52 6.19 13.69
N VAL A 174 24.55 6.16 12.86
CA VAL A 174 24.65 7.00 11.66
C VAL A 174 23.50 6.72 10.69
N PHE A 175 23.24 5.45 10.38
CA PHE A 175 22.14 5.05 9.49
C PHE A 175 20.75 5.36 10.05
N THR A 176 20.59 5.39 11.38
CA THR A 176 19.29 5.67 11.99
C THR A 176 18.99 7.17 12.16
N VAL A 177 19.92 8.08 11.81
CA VAL A 177 19.65 9.53 11.82
C VAL A 177 18.48 9.91 10.90
N GLU A 178 18.19 9.15 9.84
CA GLU A 178 17.03 9.41 8.97
C GLU A 178 15.68 9.19 9.67
N VAL A 179 15.64 8.47 10.80
CA VAL A 179 14.42 8.27 11.61
C VAL A 179 13.90 9.61 12.14
N VAL A 180 14.78 10.56 12.43
CA VAL A 180 14.40 11.83 13.08
C VAL A 180 13.38 12.64 12.24
N PRO A 181 13.63 12.95 10.95
CA PRO A 181 12.65 13.64 10.11
C PRO A 181 11.49 12.74 9.62
N SER A 182 11.58 11.41 9.78
CA SER A 182 10.71 10.44 9.09
C SER A 182 9.21 10.61 9.43
N LEU A 183 8.86 10.85 10.70
CA LEU A 183 7.45 11.02 11.11
C LEU A 183 6.85 12.31 10.55
N ALA A 184 7.62 13.39 10.56
CA ALA A 184 7.20 14.66 9.97
C ALA A 184 7.09 14.58 8.44
N LEU A 185 8.03 13.88 7.80
CA LEU A 185 7.97 13.57 6.37
C LEU A 185 6.73 12.73 6.04
N ALA A 186 6.42 11.70 6.83
CA ALA A 186 5.24 10.87 6.66
C ALA A 186 3.93 11.67 6.74
N ALA A 187 3.83 12.63 7.67
CA ALA A 187 2.69 13.54 7.73
C ALA A 187 2.58 14.40 6.47
N ASN A 188 3.70 14.96 5.97
CA ASN A 188 3.71 15.74 4.74
C ASN A 188 3.28 14.90 3.53
N VAL A 189 3.78 13.67 3.41
CA VAL A 189 3.37 12.73 2.36
C VAL A 189 1.87 12.45 2.44
N GLY A 190 1.32 12.23 3.63
CA GLY A 190 -0.11 12.02 3.82
C GLY A 190 -0.96 13.22 3.37
N MET A 191 -0.55 14.44 3.73
CA MET A 191 -1.24 15.68 3.28
C MET A 191 -1.21 15.84 1.74
N LEU A 192 -0.08 15.50 1.10
CA LEU A 192 0.06 15.53 -0.35
C LEU A 192 -0.81 14.46 -1.03
N GLN A 193 -0.83 13.23 -0.49
CA GLN A 193 -1.69 12.15 -0.98
C GLN A 193 -3.17 12.51 -0.86
N ARG A 194 -3.58 13.13 0.25
CA ARG A 194 -4.95 13.65 0.42
C ARG A 194 -5.31 14.69 -0.64
N SER A 195 -4.36 15.54 -1.00
CA SER A 195 -4.55 16.57 -2.03
C SER A 195 -4.49 16.04 -3.46
N ARG A 196 -4.29 14.73 -3.62
CA ARG A 196 -4.10 14.04 -4.91
C ARG A 196 -2.87 14.54 -5.67
N TRP A 197 -1.86 15.04 -4.95
CA TRP A 197 -0.59 15.48 -5.53
C TRP A 197 0.34 14.27 -5.71
N TYR A 198 -0.14 13.23 -6.41
CA TYR A 198 0.56 11.95 -6.49
C TYR A 198 1.88 12.01 -7.25
N LEU A 199 1.95 12.84 -8.31
CA LEU A 199 3.21 13.09 -9.02
C LEU A 199 4.30 13.55 -8.06
N TRP A 200 3.96 14.51 -7.21
CA TRP A 200 4.83 15.11 -6.22
C TRP A 200 5.25 14.14 -5.12
N VAL A 201 4.33 13.32 -4.62
CA VAL A 201 4.65 12.23 -3.69
C VAL A 201 5.65 11.25 -4.32
N GLY A 202 5.43 10.89 -5.58
CA GLY A 202 6.34 10.04 -6.34
C GLY A 202 7.72 10.68 -6.56
N LEU A 203 7.77 11.97 -6.90
CA LEU A 203 9.02 12.73 -7.05
C LEU A 203 9.80 12.82 -5.73
N LEU A 204 9.12 12.94 -4.58
CA LEU A 204 9.78 12.84 -3.26
C LEU A 204 10.40 11.45 -3.04
N GLY A 205 9.71 10.39 -3.46
CA GLY A 205 10.25 9.02 -3.41
C GLY A 205 11.47 8.85 -4.32
N VAL A 206 11.41 9.37 -5.55
CA VAL A 206 12.54 9.38 -6.49
C VAL A 206 13.69 10.24 -5.97
N LEU A 207 13.42 11.38 -5.36
CA LEU A 207 14.44 12.23 -4.74
C LEU A 207 15.19 11.46 -3.66
N ASN A 208 14.45 10.87 -2.71
CA ASN A 208 15.03 10.10 -1.61
C ASN A 208 15.88 8.92 -2.11
N THR A 209 15.32 8.10 -3.02
CA THR A 209 16.02 6.93 -3.58
C THR A 209 17.15 7.29 -4.54
N GLY A 210 17.03 8.40 -5.28
CA GLY A 210 18.07 8.93 -6.15
C GLY A 210 19.31 9.37 -5.36
N PHE A 211 19.13 10.03 -4.21
CA PHE A 211 20.24 10.31 -3.30
C PHE A 211 20.90 9.03 -2.78
N ARG A 212 20.14 7.96 -2.52
CA ARG A 212 20.71 6.66 -2.15
C ARG A 212 21.60 6.11 -3.25
N VAL A 213 21.19 6.18 -4.52
CA VAL A 213 22.04 5.76 -5.65
C VAL A 213 23.32 6.61 -5.74
N ILE A 214 23.23 7.93 -5.54
CA ILE A 214 24.42 8.80 -5.47
C ILE A 214 25.33 8.36 -4.30
N ALA A 215 24.76 8.05 -3.14
CA ALA A 215 25.49 7.55 -1.99
C ALA A 215 26.21 6.23 -2.27
N ALA A 216 25.54 5.30 -2.96
CA ALA A 216 26.14 4.05 -3.41
C ALA A 216 27.31 4.28 -4.38
N GLY A 217 27.17 5.23 -5.32
CA GLY A 217 28.25 5.66 -6.20
C GLY A 217 29.43 6.24 -5.42
N GLY A 218 29.17 7.11 -4.43
CA GLY A 218 30.20 7.68 -3.56
C GLY A 218 30.96 6.63 -2.74
N ALA A 219 30.29 5.53 -2.38
CA ALA A 219 30.90 4.41 -1.65
C ALA A 219 32.01 3.71 -2.44
N LEU A 220 32.05 3.87 -3.78
CA LEU A 220 33.11 3.30 -4.62
C LEU A 220 34.48 3.93 -4.35
N TRP A 221 34.52 5.20 -3.96
CA TRP A 221 35.77 5.97 -3.87
C TRP A 221 36.29 6.17 -2.44
N SER A 222 35.49 5.85 -1.43
CA SER A 222 35.86 6.04 -0.03
C SER A 222 36.48 4.78 0.59
N GLY A 223 37.54 4.94 1.38
CA GLY A 223 38.01 3.88 2.30
C GLY A 223 37.00 3.55 3.41
N TYR A 224 36.02 4.45 3.65
CA TYR A 224 34.95 4.32 4.64
C TYR A 224 33.58 4.15 3.98
N ARG A 225 33.44 3.09 3.18
CA ARG A 225 32.29 2.86 2.29
C ARG A 225 30.94 2.99 2.99
N LEU A 226 30.73 2.27 4.09
CA LEU A 226 29.45 2.25 4.81
C LEU A 226 29.13 3.56 5.54
N THR A 227 30.15 4.21 6.14
CA THR A 227 29.96 5.50 6.82
C THR A 227 29.49 6.57 5.85
N ALA A 228 30.10 6.64 4.66
CA ALA A 228 29.71 7.59 3.62
C ALA A 228 28.28 7.36 3.15
N VAL A 229 27.88 6.11 2.93
CA VAL A 229 26.50 5.74 2.58
C VAL A 229 25.53 6.22 3.67
N GLY A 230 25.76 5.85 4.93
CA GLY A 230 24.86 6.22 6.02
C GLY A 230 24.71 7.72 6.23
N ILE A 231 25.80 8.50 6.10
CA ILE A 231 25.74 9.98 6.17
C ILE A 231 24.88 10.54 5.03
N LEU A 232 25.11 10.08 3.80
CA LEU A 232 24.37 10.57 2.63
C LEU A 232 22.90 10.16 2.66
N GLU A 233 22.57 8.98 3.19
CA GLU A 233 21.17 8.57 3.45
C GLU A 233 20.50 9.48 4.47
N GLY A 234 21.19 9.77 5.59
CA GLY A 234 20.73 10.76 6.55
C GLY A 234 20.42 12.09 5.85
N ILE A 235 21.38 12.65 5.11
CA ILE A 235 21.20 13.91 4.36
C ILE A 235 20.00 13.81 3.40
N ALA A 236 19.84 12.71 2.67
CA ALA A 236 18.74 12.48 1.75
C ALA A 236 17.37 12.60 2.42
N ALA A 237 17.21 12.00 3.60
CA ALA A 237 15.96 12.06 4.36
C ALA A 237 15.66 13.48 4.85
N TRP A 238 16.66 14.21 5.32
CA TRP A 238 16.53 15.61 5.74
C TRP A 238 16.17 16.54 4.56
N VAL A 239 16.81 16.36 3.40
CA VAL A 239 16.50 17.10 2.17
C VAL A 239 15.09 16.79 1.69
N THR A 240 14.72 15.51 1.64
CA THR A 240 13.37 15.07 1.23
C THR A 240 12.30 15.63 2.15
N TRP A 241 12.54 15.60 3.47
CA TRP A 241 11.67 16.25 4.44
C TRP A 241 11.53 17.75 4.17
N TYR A 242 12.64 18.47 3.98
CA TYR A 242 12.62 19.91 3.73
C TYR A 242 11.81 20.25 2.46
N VAL A 243 12.06 19.54 1.36
CA VAL A 243 11.31 19.72 0.10
C VAL A 243 9.83 19.43 0.31
N SER A 244 9.49 18.32 0.97
CA SER A 244 8.09 17.97 1.28
C SER A 244 7.39 19.05 2.11
N ARG A 245 8.10 19.69 3.04
CA ARG A 245 7.57 20.77 3.89
C ARG A 245 7.29 22.04 3.10
N VAL A 246 8.11 22.37 2.12
CA VAL A 246 7.86 23.51 1.21
C VAL A 246 6.60 23.24 0.39
N MET A 247 6.42 22.01 -0.08
CA MET A 247 5.28 21.62 -0.90
C MET A 247 3.96 21.66 -0.12
N THR A 248 3.95 21.18 1.14
CA THR A 248 2.74 21.17 1.98
C THR A 248 2.27 22.57 2.41
N LYS A 249 3.09 23.62 2.23
CA LYS A 249 2.61 25.01 2.39
C LYS A 249 1.47 25.34 1.42
N HIS A 250 1.50 24.77 0.21
CA HIS A 250 0.55 25.05 -0.87
C HIS A 250 -0.64 24.06 -0.90
N VAL A 251 -0.64 23.06 -0.02
CA VAL A 251 -1.74 22.09 0.07
C VAL A 251 -2.99 22.79 0.62
N PRO A 252 -4.15 22.65 -0.06
CA PRO A 252 -5.41 23.20 0.42
C PRO A 252 -5.86 22.50 1.71
N LEU A 253 -6.54 23.26 2.53
CA LEU A 253 -7.02 22.83 3.84
C LEU A 253 -8.30 22.01 3.63
N LYS A 254 -8.27 20.73 3.98
CA LYS A 254 -9.39 19.79 3.78
C LYS A 254 -9.36 18.69 4.86
N GLY A 255 -10.23 18.81 5.85
CA GLY A 255 -10.50 17.74 6.82
C GLY A 255 -11.83 17.04 6.51
N GLU A 256 -11.80 15.71 6.39
CA GLU A 256 -13.02 14.89 6.50
C GLU A 256 -12.93 14.02 7.76
N GLN A 257 -14.05 13.92 8.47
CA GLN A 257 -14.15 12.97 9.57
C GLN A 257 -14.20 11.56 9.01
N THR A 258 -13.17 10.76 9.29
CA THR A 258 -13.20 9.32 9.03
C THR A 258 -13.38 8.55 10.33
N SER A 259 -14.11 7.44 10.29
CA SER A 259 -14.21 6.50 11.41
C SER A 259 -12.83 5.99 11.84
N SER A 260 -12.55 6.07 13.14
CA SER A 260 -11.31 5.59 13.77
C SER A 260 -11.04 4.11 13.49
N GLY A 261 -12.07 3.26 13.42
CA GLY A 261 -11.91 1.82 13.20
C GLY A 261 -11.24 1.48 11.86
N VAL A 262 -11.54 2.22 10.80
CA VAL A 262 -10.92 2.00 9.48
C VAL A 262 -9.47 2.52 9.47
N ILE A 263 -9.14 3.51 10.30
CA ILE A 263 -7.74 3.99 10.45
C ILE A 263 -6.91 2.92 11.13
N VAL A 264 -7.41 2.42 12.27
CA VAL A 264 -6.75 1.38 13.06
C VAL A 264 -6.55 0.11 12.24
N GLY A 265 -7.57 -0.34 11.49
CA GLY A 265 -7.45 -1.54 10.66
C GLY A 265 -6.41 -1.46 9.55
N THR A 266 -6.38 -0.35 8.82
CA THR A 266 -5.35 -0.14 7.78
C THR A 266 -3.96 0.01 8.41
N ALA A 267 -3.84 0.64 9.58
CA ALA A 267 -2.58 0.75 10.32
C ALA A 267 -2.04 -0.62 10.75
N ILE A 268 -2.88 -1.50 11.31
CA ILE A 268 -2.50 -2.86 11.70
C ILE A 268 -2.01 -3.65 10.49
N VAL A 269 -2.72 -3.60 9.36
CA VAL A 269 -2.28 -4.27 8.12
C VAL A 269 -0.97 -3.69 7.61
N GLY A 270 -0.79 -2.36 7.66
CA GLY A 270 0.47 -1.71 7.33
C GLY A 270 1.62 -2.24 8.18
N ILE A 271 1.44 -2.34 9.50
CA ILE A 271 2.45 -2.88 10.42
C ILE A 271 2.77 -4.34 10.08
N ILE A 272 1.77 -5.20 9.93
CA ILE A 272 1.97 -6.62 9.59
C ILE A 272 2.74 -6.76 8.27
N ASN A 273 2.36 -6.00 7.24
CA ASN A 273 3.04 -6.00 5.94
C ASN A 273 4.49 -5.57 6.05
N VAL A 274 4.78 -4.51 6.79
CA VAL A 274 6.14 -4.02 6.98
C VAL A 274 6.98 -5.04 7.75
N LEU A 275 6.41 -5.71 8.77
CA LEU A 275 7.11 -6.76 9.50
C LEU A 275 7.42 -7.98 8.61
N PHE A 276 6.47 -8.42 7.76
CA PHE A 276 6.75 -9.48 6.78
C PHE A 276 7.85 -9.12 5.78
N ALA A 277 8.03 -7.84 5.47
CA ALA A 277 9.01 -7.40 4.49
C ALA A 277 10.44 -7.20 5.07
N LEU A 278 10.61 -7.27 6.39
CA LEU A 278 11.87 -6.86 7.04
C LEU A 278 12.41 -7.85 8.08
N VAL A 279 11.51 -8.55 8.78
CA VAL A 279 11.90 -9.32 9.96
C VAL A 279 12.78 -10.50 9.59
N ASP A 280 12.63 -11.07 8.40
CA ASP A 280 13.50 -12.16 7.95
C ASP A 280 14.95 -11.73 7.77
N GLY A 281 15.22 -10.54 7.24
CA GLY A 281 16.58 -10.01 7.16
C GLY A 281 17.22 -9.80 8.54
N LEU A 282 16.44 -9.34 9.53
CA LEU A 282 16.92 -9.21 10.93
C LEU A 282 17.13 -10.58 11.58
N ALA A 283 16.20 -11.51 11.38
CA ALA A 283 16.29 -12.87 11.89
C ALA A 283 17.47 -13.62 11.26
N ALA A 284 17.74 -13.41 9.96
CA ALA A 284 18.89 -13.98 9.27
C ALA A 284 20.20 -13.47 9.86
N LYS A 285 20.29 -12.16 10.18
CA LYS A 285 21.49 -11.61 10.83
C LYS A 285 21.71 -12.13 12.25
N TYR A 286 20.63 -12.40 12.97
CA TYR A 286 20.70 -13.02 14.30
C TYR A 286 21.07 -14.50 14.25
N ALA A 287 20.47 -15.28 13.35
CA ALA A 287 20.51 -16.74 13.37
C ALA A 287 21.62 -17.36 12.49
N LEU A 288 22.07 -16.66 11.44
CA LEU A 288 23.05 -17.16 10.47
C LEU A 288 24.42 -16.53 10.65
N SER A 289 25.45 -17.17 10.07
CA SER A 289 26.78 -16.57 10.00
C SER A 289 26.76 -15.26 9.18
N PRO A 290 27.69 -14.30 9.41
CA PRO A 290 27.65 -13.00 8.73
C PRO A 290 27.63 -13.07 7.19
N ILE A 291 28.30 -14.06 6.61
CA ILE A 291 28.31 -14.28 5.15
C ILE A 291 26.97 -14.87 4.69
N ALA A 292 26.45 -15.89 5.40
CA ALA A 292 25.18 -16.52 5.05
C ALA A 292 23.99 -15.57 5.24
N ALA A 293 24.00 -14.74 6.28
CA ALA A 293 23.02 -13.67 6.48
C ALA A 293 23.06 -12.67 5.32
N GLY A 294 24.26 -12.23 4.93
CA GLY A 294 24.44 -11.36 3.78
C GLY A 294 23.93 -11.95 2.46
N GLN A 295 24.24 -13.23 2.23
CA GLN A 295 23.71 -14.00 1.10
C GLN A 295 22.19 -14.09 1.12
N TYR A 296 21.60 -14.44 2.27
CA TYR A 296 20.15 -14.46 2.46
C TYR A 296 19.53 -13.09 2.14
N THR A 297 20.09 -12.00 2.64
CA THR A 297 19.53 -10.67 2.38
C THR A 297 19.67 -10.27 0.91
N GLY A 298 20.75 -10.68 0.22
CA GLY A 298 20.87 -10.51 -1.23
C GLY A 298 19.78 -11.28 -1.98
N LEU A 299 19.55 -12.53 -1.60
CA LEU A 299 18.46 -13.37 -2.12
C LEU A 299 17.09 -12.71 -1.86
N ALA A 300 16.85 -12.23 -0.65
CA ALA A 300 15.63 -11.55 -0.24
C ALA A 300 15.39 -10.30 -1.09
N THR A 301 16.42 -9.46 -1.33
CA THR A 301 16.31 -8.29 -2.20
C THR A 301 15.84 -8.63 -3.62
N ILE A 302 16.32 -9.74 -4.20
CA ILE A 302 15.83 -10.21 -5.51
C ILE A 302 14.39 -10.73 -5.37
N GLY A 303 14.13 -11.62 -4.42
CA GLY A 303 12.83 -12.28 -4.27
C GLY A 303 11.69 -11.32 -3.94
N HIS A 304 11.92 -10.34 -3.05
CA HIS A 304 10.93 -9.34 -2.69
C HIS A 304 10.48 -8.47 -3.87
N SER A 305 11.19 -8.47 -5.00
CA SER A 305 10.69 -7.82 -6.22
C SER A 305 9.32 -8.39 -6.66
N LEU A 306 9.07 -9.69 -6.46
CA LEU A 306 7.78 -10.33 -6.72
C LEU A 306 6.71 -9.85 -5.75
N GLN A 307 7.04 -9.73 -4.46
CA GLN A 307 6.10 -9.21 -3.46
C GLN A 307 5.80 -7.72 -3.69
N PHE A 308 6.79 -6.93 -4.08
CA PHE A 308 6.66 -5.49 -4.28
C PHE A 308 5.58 -5.14 -5.31
N VAL A 309 5.50 -5.90 -6.41
CA VAL A 309 4.44 -5.77 -7.42
C VAL A 309 3.05 -5.94 -6.79
N SER A 310 2.91 -6.81 -5.79
CA SER A 310 1.60 -7.02 -5.14
C SER A 310 1.14 -5.79 -4.34
N GLY A 311 2.05 -5.00 -3.79
CA GLY A 311 1.72 -3.80 -3.02
C GLY A 311 1.07 -2.71 -3.86
N SER A 312 1.59 -2.45 -5.06
CA SER A 312 1.00 -1.46 -5.98
C SER A 312 -0.36 -1.92 -6.49
N LEU A 313 -0.46 -3.18 -6.94
CA LEU A 313 -1.70 -3.77 -7.43
C LEU A 313 -2.78 -3.87 -6.35
N GLY A 314 -2.38 -4.24 -5.13
CA GLY A 314 -3.26 -4.33 -3.97
C GLY A 314 -3.80 -2.96 -3.53
N THR A 315 -3.01 -1.90 -3.65
CA THR A 315 -3.46 -0.53 -3.36
C THR A 315 -4.49 -0.04 -4.37
N VAL A 316 -4.28 -0.31 -5.66
CA VAL A 316 -5.27 0.00 -6.72
C VAL A 316 -6.56 -0.79 -6.50
N MET A 317 -6.45 -2.07 -6.13
CA MET A 317 -7.59 -2.91 -5.79
C MET A 317 -8.37 -2.34 -4.60
N LEU A 318 -7.69 -1.98 -3.50
CA LEU A 318 -8.32 -1.41 -2.32
C LEU A 318 -9.11 -0.13 -2.68
N THR A 319 -8.51 0.79 -3.43
CA THR A 319 -9.18 2.04 -3.79
C THR A 319 -10.37 1.81 -4.73
N ALA A 320 -10.26 0.89 -5.70
CA ALA A 320 -11.37 0.52 -6.59
C ALA A 320 -12.54 -0.13 -5.84
N ILE A 321 -12.26 -1.04 -4.90
CA ILE A 321 -13.30 -1.69 -4.08
C ILE A 321 -14.02 -0.68 -3.19
N LEU A 322 -13.30 0.27 -2.60
CA LEU A 322 -13.89 1.32 -1.77
C LEU A 322 -14.77 2.28 -2.60
N ALA A 323 -14.41 2.53 -3.87
CA ALA A 323 -15.19 3.36 -4.77
C ALA A 323 -16.46 2.65 -5.29
N GLU A 324 -16.37 1.35 -5.61
CA GLU A 324 -17.48 0.56 -6.16
C GLU A 324 -17.60 -0.82 -5.48
N PRO A 325 -18.18 -0.88 -4.27
CA PRO A 325 -18.24 -2.12 -3.49
C PRO A 325 -18.97 -3.28 -4.17
N ILE A 326 -19.90 -3.00 -5.10
CA ILE A 326 -20.67 -4.00 -5.83
C ILE A 326 -19.80 -4.85 -6.78
N HIS A 327 -18.69 -4.29 -7.28
CA HIS A 327 -17.78 -4.96 -8.22
C HIS A 327 -16.56 -5.58 -7.53
N ARG A 328 -16.57 -5.71 -6.20
CA ARG A 328 -15.40 -6.12 -5.40
C ARG A 328 -14.70 -7.40 -5.85
N TYR A 329 -15.46 -8.43 -6.21
CA TYR A 329 -14.91 -9.72 -6.63
C TYR A 329 -14.25 -9.64 -8.01
N ARG A 330 -14.78 -8.78 -8.89
CA ARG A 330 -14.19 -8.54 -10.21
C ARG A 330 -12.84 -7.84 -10.08
N TYR A 331 -12.74 -6.79 -9.26
CA TYR A 331 -11.47 -6.11 -9.01
C TYR A 331 -10.44 -7.05 -8.37
N ALA A 332 -10.85 -7.83 -7.36
CA ALA A 332 -9.97 -8.81 -6.74
C ALA A 332 -9.47 -9.88 -7.75
N ALA A 333 -10.36 -10.44 -8.57
CA ALA A 333 -10.00 -11.43 -9.58
C ALA A 333 -9.06 -10.86 -10.66
N MET A 334 -9.31 -9.64 -11.14
CA MET A 334 -8.43 -8.96 -12.10
C MET A 334 -7.04 -8.70 -11.51
N THR A 335 -6.98 -8.22 -10.26
CA THR A 335 -5.73 -7.96 -9.55
C THR A 335 -4.92 -9.23 -9.32
N VAL A 336 -5.56 -10.30 -8.81
CA VAL A 336 -4.92 -11.60 -8.60
C VAL A 336 -4.48 -12.23 -9.93
N GLY A 337 -5.30 -12.15 -10.98
CA GLY A 337 -4.95 -12.67 -12.30
C GLY A 337 -3.75 -11.95 -12.91
N MET A 338 -3.73 -10.62 -12.86
CA MET A 338 -2.59 -9.82 -13.36
C MET A 338 -1.33 -10.08 -12.53
N TYR A 339 -1.47 -10.16 -11.20
CA TYR A 339 -0.35 -10.53 -10.33
C TYR A 339 0.18 -11.93 -10.65
N GLY A 340 -0.70 -12.92 -10.83
CA GLY A 340 -0.32 -14.28 -11.19
C GLY A 340 0.47 -14.35 -12.48
N ILE A 341 0.12 -13.57 -13.50
CA ILE A 341 0.88 -13.48 -14.75
C ILE A 341 2.28 -12.91 -14.50
N LEU A 342 2.39 -11.77 -13.81
CA LEU A 342 3.69 -11.14 -13.52
C LEU A 342 4.57 -12.00 -12.63
N ALA A 343 3.97 -12.64 -11.61
CA ALA A 343 4.62 -13.59 -10.72
C ALA A 343 5.14 -14.81 -11.48
N ALA A 344 4.34 -15.39 -12.38
CA ALA A 344 4.76 -16.52 -13.21
C ALA A 344 5.94 -16.15 -14.13
N ILE A 345 5.93 -14.95 -14.71
CA ILE A 345 7.05 -14.45 -15.52
C ILE A 345 8.31 -14.30 -14.65
N GLY A 346 8.19 -13.68 -13.48
CA GLY A 346 9.34 -13.47 -12.59
C GLY A 346 9.89 -14.78 -12.04
N GLU A 347 9.03 -15.74 -11.67
CA GLU A 347 9.45 -17.07 -11.23
C GLU A 347 10.09 -17.89 -12.35
N TRP A 348 9.58 -17.77 -13.57
CA TRP A 348 10.23 -18.34 -14.76
C TRP A 348 11.64 -17.77 -14.96
N LEU A 349 11.81 -16.44 -14.79
CA LEU A 349 13.12 -15.81 -14.85
C LEU A 349 14.06 -16.33 -13.74
N PHE A 350 13.55 -16.51 -12.52
CA PHE A 350 14.33 -17.06 -11.41
C PHE A 350 14.78 -18.49 -11.67
N THR A 351 13.91 -19.32 -12.23
CA THR A 351 14.21 -20.73 -12.53
C THR A 351 15.17 -20.88 -13.71
N VAL A 352 14.92 -20.17 -14.81
CA VAL A 352 15.69 -20.36 -16.06
C VAL A 352 16.98 -19.54 -16.08
N TYR A 353 16.95 -18.32 -15.53
CA TYR A 353 18.06 -17.36 -15.60
C TYR A 353 18.65 -17.01 -14.23
N GLY A 354 18.36 -17.78 -13.18
CA GLY A 354 18.77 -17.47 -11.80
C GLY A 354 20.27 -17.19 -11.64
N HIS A 355 21.14 -17.92 -12.34
CA HIS A 355 22.58 -17.67 -12.34
C HIS A 355 22.93 -16.27 -12.89
N ASN A 356 22.39 -15.92 -14.06
CA ASN A 356 22.65 -14.64 -14.72
C ASN A 356 22.04 -13.48 -13.92
N LEU A 357 20.86 -13.68 -13.33
CA LEU A 357 20.22 -12.69 -12.48
C LEU A 357 21.05 -12.38 -11.24
N VAL A 358 21.51 -13.41 -10.51
CA VAL A 358 22.37 -13.21 -9.33
C VAL A 358 23.69 -12.55 -9.73
N LEU A 359 24.30 -12.95 -10.84
CA LEU A 359 25.52 -12.33 -11.35
C LEU A 359 25.31 -10.84 -11.66
N MET A 360 24.22 -10.49 -12.35
CA MET A 360 23.93 -9.12 -12.79
C MET A 360 23.50 -8.21 -11.65
N VAL A 361 22.79 -8.75 -10.65
CA VAL A 361 22.18 -7.96 -9.57
C VAL A 361 23.07 -7.91 -8.34
N LEU A 362 23.63 -9.03 -7.91
CA LEU A 362 24.37 -9.13 -6.64
C LEU A 362 25.88 -9.32 -6.86
N GLY A 363 26.26 -9.90 -7.99
CA GLY A 363 27.65 -10.23 -8.32
C GLY A 363 28.04 -11.66 -7.95
N LYS A 364 29.27 -12.04 -8.32
CA LYS A 364 29.79 -13.42 -8.23
C LYS A 364 29.84 -13.98 -6.80
N SER A 365 30.04 -13.12 -5.81
CA SER A 365 30.15 -13.51 -4.40
C SER A 365 28.84 -14.06 -3.80
N PHE A 366 27.72 -13.91 -4.52
CA PHE A 366 26.40 -14.39 -4.12
C PHE A 366 25.96 -15.68 -4.82
N PHE A 367 26.80 -16.33 -5.64
CA PHE A 367 26.46 -17.59 -6.31
C PHE A 367 25.88 -18.71 -5.42
N PRO A 368 26.25 -18.86 -4.13
CA PRO A 368 25.63 -19.85 -3.26
C PRO A 368 24.11 -19.70 -3.08
N VAL A 369 23.52 -18.55 -3.41
CA VAL A 369 22.07 -18.34 -3.32
C VAL A 369 21.29 -18.82 -4.55
N VAL A 370 21.96 -19.08 -5.67
CA VAL A 370 21.30 -19.42 -6.96
C VAL A 370 20.36 -20.63 -6.82
N PRO A 371 20.72 -21.74 -6.16
CA PRO A 371 19.82 -22.89 -6.01
C PRO A 371 18.54 -22.59 -5.22
N TRP A 372 18.57 -21.54 -4.39
CA TRP A 372 17.48 -21.16 -3.49
C TRP A 372 16.55 -20.09 -4.09
N LEU A 373 16.91 -19.53 -5.25
CA LEU A 373 16.21 -18.38 -5.82
C LEU A 373 14.75 -18.67 -6.19
N ALA A 374 14.51 -19.78 -6.91
CA ALA A 374 13.16 -20.19 -7.30
C ALA A 374 12.31 -20.56 -6.07
N GLU A 375 12.88 -21.37 -5.15
CA GLU A 375 12.19 -21.76 -3.91
C GLU A 375 11.75 -20.54 -3.09
N TYR A 376 12.65 -19.56 -2.92
CA TYR A 376 12.32 -18.31 -2.23
C TYR A 376 11.28 -17.48 -3.00
N GLY A 377 11.36 -17.48 -4.33
CA GLY A 377 10.39 -16.85 -5.23
C GLY A 377 8.95 -17.29 -4.96
N TRP A 378 8.71 -18.60 -4.82
CA TRP A 378 7.39 -19.14 -4.43
C TRP A 378 6.89 -18.60 -3.08
N GLY A 379 7.78 -18.48 -2.10
CA GLY A 379 7.47 -17.86 -0.80
C GLY A 379 7.01 -16.42 -0.95
N MET A 380 7.70 -15.65 -1.80
CA MET A 380 7.39 -14.24 -2.06
C MET A 380 6.10 -14.06 -2.88
N ILE A 381 5.74 -15.02 -3.74
CA ILE A 381 4.44 -15.04 -4.42
C ILE A 381 3.31 -15.24 -3.41
N CYS A 382 3.47 -16.20 -2.50
CA CYS A 382 2.50 -16.44 -1.42
C CYS A 382 2.35 -15.21 -0.54
N LEU A 383 3.45 -14.58 -0.15
CA LEU A 383 3.45 -13.34 0.61
C LEU A 383 2.78 -12.18 -0.16
N GLY A 384 3.01 -12.11 -1.47
CA GLY A 384 2.36 -11.15 -2.34
C GLY A 384 0.84 -11.31 -2.37
N LEU A 385 0.34 -12.55 -2.44
CA LEU A 385 -1.08 -12.88 -2.36
C LEU A 385 -1.67 -12.59 -0.98
N LEU A 386 -0.94 -12.89 0.09
CA LEU A 386 -1.33 -12.56 1.47
C LEU A 386 -1.51 -11.05 1.65
N ASN A 387 -0.60 -10.24 1.10
CA ASN A 387 -0.72 -8.80 1.10
C ASN A 387 -2.02 -8.32 0.42
N MET A 388 -2.34 -8.87 -0.77
CA MET A 388 -3.61 -8.58 -1.45
C MET A 388 -4.82 -9.01 -0.61
N ALA A 389 -4.80 -10.19 -0.02
CA ALA A 389 -5.88 -10.69 0.83
C ALA A 389 -6.11 -9.79 2.06
N MET A 390 -5.04 -9.30 2.70
CA MET A 390 -5.15 -8.35 3.81
C MET A 390 -5.78 -7.02 3.36
N LEU A 391 -5.34 -6.46 2.23
CA LEU A 391 -5.91 -5.22 1.69
C LEU A 391 -7.39 -5.40 1.28
N TYR A 392 -7.73 -6.54 0.67
CA TYR A 392 -9.12 -6.90 0.38
C TYR A 392 -9.97 -6.97 1.66
N SER A 393 -9.44 -7.60 2.71
CA SER A 393 -10.11 -7.74 4.00
C SER A 393 -10.34 -6.41 4.70
N VAL A 394 -9.39 -5.47 4.64
CA VAL A 394 -9.58 -4.09 5.09
C VAL A 394 -10.74 -3.42 4.34
N ALA A 395 -10.81 -3.60 3.01
CA ALA A 395 -11.90 -3.03 2.20
C ALA A 395 -13.28 -3.60 2.59
N GLN A 396 -13.33 -4.87 3.01
CA GLN A 396 -14.56 -5.55 3.44
C GLN A 396 -14.83 -5.48 4.95
N ARG A 397 -13.94 -4.86 5.75
CA ARG A 397 -13.98 -4.89 7.22
C ARG A 397 -14.00 -6.31 7.81
N ARG A 398 -13.30 -7.23 7.15
CA ARG A 398 -13.10 -8.63 7.55
C ARG A 398 -11.78 -8.74 8.29
N TRP A 399 -11.77 -9.32 9.48
CA TRP A 399 -10.62 -9.33 10.38
C TRP A 399 -9.93 -10.69 10.48
N GLU A 400 -10.55 -11.74 9.96
CA GLU A 400 -10.01 -13.09 10.00
C GLU A 400 -8.69 -13.22 9.25
N VAL A 401 -8.52 -12.49 8.14
CA VAL A 401 -7.24 -12.49 7.41
C VAL A 401 -6.14 -11.82 8.21
N ILE A 402 -6.46 -10.74 8.92
CA ILE A 402 -5.50 -10.04 9.79
C ILE A 402 -5.08 -10.95 10.96
N LEU A 403 -6.03 -11.73 11.48
CA LEU A 403 -5.75 -12.70 12.52
C LEU A 403 -4.87 -13.85 12.02
N THR A 404 -5.19 -14.45 10.87
CA THR A 404 -4.39 -15.57 10.32
C THR A 404 -3.00 -15.11 9.92
N THR A 405 -2.85 -13.93 9.30
CA THR A 405 -1.52 -13.39 8.96
C THR A 405 -0.74 -12.93 10.18
N GLY A 406 -1.40 -12.34 11.19
CA GLY A 406 -0.75 -11.95 12.44
C GLY A 406 -0.20 -13.13 13.23
N ILE A 407 -0.99 -14.20 13.39
CA ILE A 407 -0.53 -15.46 14.02
C ILE A 407 0.57 -16.11 13.18
N GLY A 408 0.36 -16.16 11.86
CA GLY A 408 1.35 -16.67 10.91
C GLY A 408 2.69 -15.96 10.99
N LEU A 409 2.68 -14.62 11.10
CA LEU A 409 3.86 -13.79 11.29
C LEU A 409 4.62 -14.19 12.55
N LEU A 410 3.93 -14.32 13.69
CA LEU A 410 4.58 -14.72 14.95
C LEU A 410 5.23 -16.11 14.85
N TYR A 411 4.54 -17.07 14.22
CA TYR A 411 5.08 -18.41 14.00
C TYR A 411 6.29 -18.40 13.04
N TRP A 412 6.21 -17.61 11.96
CA TRP A 412 7.31 -17.44 11.02
C TRP A 412 8.55 -16.86 11.70
N ILE A 413 8.40 -15.79 12.48
CA ILE A 413 9.51 -15.18 13.25
C ILE A 413 10.13 -16.21 14.19
N TRP A 414 9.29 -16.95 14.92
CA TRP A 414 9.77 -18.01 15.81
C TRP A 414 10.56 -19.08 15.04
N ALA A 415 10.08 -19.54 13.89
CA ALA A 415 10.78 -20.54 13.09
C ALA A 415 12.15 -20.04 12.59
N LEU A 416 12.20 -18.81 12.07
CA LEU A 416 13.44 -18.22 11.54
C LEU A 416 14.54 -18.06 12.59
N ILE A 417 14.17 -17.76 13.83
CA ILE A 417 15.12 -17.63 14.95
C ILE A 417 15.83 -18.97 15.25
N HIS A 418 15.20 -20.11 14.93
CA HIS A 418 15.75 -21.45 15.17
C HIS A 418 16.47 -22.04 13.96
N ASP A 419 16.44 -21.37 12.81
CA ASP A 419 17.07 -21.83 11.58
C ASP A 419 18.49 -21.29 11.41
N HIS A 420 19.48 -22.16 11.63
CA HIS A 420 20.90 -21.79 11.61
C HIS A 420 21.61 -22.01 10.26
N THR A 421 20.88 -22.40 9.21
CA THR A 421 21.45 -22.64 7.88
C THR A 421 20.64 -21.93 6.81
N LEU A 422 21.33 -21.36 5.81
CA LEU A 422 20.71 -20.63 4.70
C LEU A 422 19.57 -21.42 4.03
N GLY A 423 19.81 -22.69 3.70
CA GLY A 423 18.82 -23.53 3.02
C GLY A 423 17.55 -23.76 3.85
N ARG A 424 17.69 -24.11 5.14
CA ARG A 424 16.53 -24.26 6.04
C ARG A 424 15.78 -22.96 6.19
N PHE A 425 16.48 -21.85 6.32
CA PHE A 425 15.88 -20.53 6.44
C PHE A 425 14.99 -20.19 5.23
N VAL A 426 15.47 -20.48 4.01
CA VAL A 426 14.69 -20.30 2.77
C VAL A 426 13.48 -21.24 2.73
N ILE A 427 13.70 -22.54 2.95
CA ILE A 427 12.63 -23.56 2.93
C ILE A 427 11.54 -23.24 3.95
N SER A 428 11.93 -22.88 5.19
CA SER A 428 11.00 -22.48 6.24
C SER A 428 10.21 -21.26 5.85
N THR A 429 10.83 -20.21 5.29
CA THR A 429 10.11 -19.05 4.77
C THR A 429 9.09 -19.45 3.71
N THR A 430 9.49 -20.22 2.69
CA THR A 430 8.59 -20.62 1.61
C THR A 430 7.42 -21.45 2.11
N HIS A 431 7.69 -22.52 2.87
CA HIS A 431 6.65 -23.40 3.38
C HIS A 431 5.70 -22.71 4.36
N ILE A 432 6.23 -21.83 5.22
CA ILE A 432 5.39 -21.09 6.17
C ILE A 432 4.52 -20.07 5.44
N MET A 433 5.05 -19.32 4.46
CA MET A 433 4.23 -18.42 3.65
C MET A 433 3.12 -19.16 2.90
N PHE A 434 3.43 -20.32 2.34
CA PHE A 434 2.44 -21.18 1.68
C PHE A 434 1.36 -21.64 2.67
N ALA A 435 1.76 -22.13 3.85
CA ALA A 435 0.82 -22.56 4.89
C ALA A 435 -0.10 -21.42 5.37
N ILE A 436 0.46 -20.23 5.63
CA ILE A 436 -0.31 -19.04 6.03
C ILE A 436 -1.31 -18.68 4.93
N MET A 437 -0.91 -18.73 3.66
CA MET A 437 -1.79 -18.49 2.52
C MET A 437 -2.95 -19.49 2.46
N CYS A 438 -2.66 -20.80 2.56
CA CYS A 438 -3.70 -21.84 2.55
C CYS A 438 -4.70 -21.65 3.71
N ILE A 439 -4.21 -21.45 4.93
CA ILE A 439 -5.04 -21.23 6.12
C ILE A 439 -5.91 -19.98 5.93
N THR A 440 -5.34 -18.90 5.39
CA THR A 440 -6.06 -17.65 5.12
C THR A 440 -7.17 -17.85 4.09
N VAL A 441 -6.91 -18.55 2.99
CA VAL A 441 -7.92 -18.86 1.98
C VAL A 441 -9.06 -19.71 2.56
N ILE A 442 -8.73 -20.72 3.37
CA ILE A 442 -9.72 -21.56 4.05
C ILE A 442 -10.57 -20.71 5.00
N ALA A 443 -9.96 -19.87 5.83
CA ALA A 443 -10.66 -18.98 6.75
C ALA A 443 -11.61 -18.04 5.99
N MET A 444 -11.15 -17.44 4.88
CA MET A 444 -11.98 -16.59 4.04
C MET A 444 -13.18 -17.35 3.45
N ALA A 445 -12.97 -18.58 2.98
CA ALA A 445 -14.02 -19.43 2.41
C ALA A 445 -15.06 -19.82 3.46
N VAL A 446 -14.64 -20.23 4.66
CA VAL A 446 -15.52 -20.58 5.77
C VAL A 446 -16.41 -19.40 6.17
N THR A 447 -15.81 -18.23 6.38
CA THR A 447 -16.56 -17.01 6.72
C THR A 447 -17.55 -16.64 5.61
N GLN A 448 -17.17 -16.78 4.34
CA GLN A 448 -18.05 -16.52 3.20
C GLN A 448 -19.26 -17.48 3.19
N VAL A 449 -19.06 -18.77 3.46
CA VAL A 449 -20.15 -19.76 3.56
C VAL A 449 -21.09 -19.43 4.73
N PHE A 450 -20.54 -19.02 5.87
CA PHE A 450 -21.33 -18.64 7.04
C PHE A 450 -22.20 -17.40 6.77
N GLU A 451 -21.65 -16.38 6.12
CA GLU A 451 -22.40 -15.18 5.71
C GLU A 451 -23.54 -15.50 4.73
N MET A 452 -23.30 -16.42 3.77
CA MET A 452 -24.34 -16.86 2.85
C MET A 452 -25.49 -17.57 3.57
N ARG A 453 -25.17 -18.43 4.55
CA ARG A 453 -26.19 -19.13 5.36
C ARG A 453 -27.01 -18.17 6.21
N LEU A 454 -26.39 -17.14 6.80
CA LEU A 454 -27.10 -16.16 7.61
C LEU A 454 -28.08 -15.30 6.79
N LYS A 455 -27.76 -14.98 5.53
CA LYS A 455 -28.65 -14.21 4.65
C LYS A 455 -29.85 -15.01 4.12
N VAL A 456 -29.78 -16.33 4.12
CA VAL A 456 -30.85 -17.21 3.63
C VAL A 456 -31.94 -17.44 4.68
N ARG A 457 -31.72 -17.12 5.97
CA ARG A 457 -32.79 -17.21 6.97
C ARG A 457 -33.87 -16.17 6.63
N PRO A 458 -35.09 -16.60 6.23
CA PRO A 458 -36.15 -15.67 5.87
C PRO A 458 -36.48 -14.78 7.06
N GLN A 459 -36.73 -13.49 6.81
CA GLN A 459 -37.30 -12.58 7.79
C GLN A 459 -38.74 -13.02 8.05
N THR A 460 -38.89 -14.00 8.95
CA THR A 460 -40.18 -14.45 9.48
C THR A 460 -40.64 -13.55 10.60
#